data_AF-A0A7V9ZCW6-F1
#
_entry.id   AF-A0A7V9ZCW6-F1
#
_cell.length_a   1.000
_cell.length_b   1.000
_cell.length_c   1.000
_cell.angle_alpha   90.00
_cell.angle_beta   90.00
_cell.angle_gamma   90.00
#
_symmetry.space_group_name_H-M   'P 1'
#
loop_
_entity.id
_entity.type
_entity.pdbx_description
1 polymer ?
#
loop_
_entity_poly.entity_id
_entity_poly.type
_entity_poly.pdbx_seq_one_letter_code
_entity_poly.pdbx_strand_id
1 'polypeptide(L)'
;MSTSERRRIHRCACATCQQHPYSLMAQQHKAINRVLASLDEKNRRRCVGLLAIQWGSRSISLLSRITGLSRTTIHRGKHELEHPDARERGRVRAPGAGRLPVEKNNPALLRR
;
A
#
# COMPACT_ATOMS: atom_id res chain seq x y z
N MET A 1 -17.90 -0.58 9.92
CA MET A 1 -17.04 -1.40 10.81
C MET A 1 -16.19 -2.28 9.91
N SER A 2 -15.03 -1.82 9.42
CA SER A 2 -14.21 -2.63 8.51
C SER A 2 -13.38 -3.62 9.31
N THR A 3 -13.51 -4.89 8.91
CA THR A 3 -12.78 -6.05 9.38
C THR A 3 -11.27 -5.78 9.32
N SER A 4 -10.66 -5.65 10.49
CA SER A 4 -9.21 -5.63 10.67
C SER A 4 -8.67 -7.04 10.41
N GLU A 5 -8.55 -7.40 9.12
CA GLU A 5 -7.65 -8.49 8.74
C GLU A 5 -6.25 -8.08 9.18
N ARG A 6 -5.63 -8.88 10.05
CA ARG A 6 -4.23 -8.74 10.48
C ARG A 6 -3.33 -8.76 9.24
N ARG A 7 -3.13 -7.59 8.64
CA ARG A 7 -2.38 -7.42 7.40
C ARG A 7 -0.91 -7.68 7.72
N ARG A 8 -0.29 -8.65 7.06
CA ARG A 8 1.12 -9.00 7.26
C ARG A 8 1.98 -7.76 6.98
N ILE A 9 2.79 -7.37 7.97
CA ILE A 9 3.73 -6.25 7.84
C ILE A 9 4.77 -6.62 6.79
N HIS A 10 4.89 -5.78 5.76
CA HIS A 10 5.90 -5.97 4.72
C HIS A 10 7.31 -5.80 5.30
N ARG A 11 8.19 -6.76 5.02
CA ARG A 11 9.61 -6.69 5.41
C ARG A 11 10.38 -6.03 4.27
N CYS A 12 10.99 -4.88 4.55
CA CYS A 12 11.81 -4.19 3.56
C CYS A 12 13.00 -5.08 3.15
N ALA A 13 13.18 -5.27 1.85
CA ALA A 13 14.26 -6.06 1.27
C ALA A 13 15.26 -5.19 0.48
N CYS A 14 15.40 -3.89 0.79
CA CYS A 14 16.42 -3.07 0.15
C CYS A 14 17.84 -3.44 0.63
N ALA A 15 18.85 -3.20 -0.21
CA ALA A 15 20.24 -3.55 0.10
C ALA A 15 20.71 -3.00 1.45
N THR A 16 20.36 -1.75 1.78
CA THR A 16 20.73 -1.12 3.05
C THR A 16 20.11 -1.83 4.26
N CYS A 17 18.84 -2.26 4.16
CA CYS A 17 18.20 -3.01 5.25
C CYS A 17 18.75 -4.42 5.40
N GLN A 18 19.20 -5.04 4.31
CA GLN A 18 19.84 -6.35 4.36
C GLN A 18 21.25 -6.26 4.97
N GLN A 19 22.04 -5.27 4.57
CA GLN A 19 23.41 -5.07 5.06
C GLN A 19 23.46 -4.51 6.49
N HIS A 20 22.54 -3.61 6.84
CA HIS A 20 22.54 -2.91 8.13
C HIS A 20 21.16 -2.94 8.80
N PRO A 21 20.73 -4.09 9.35
CA PRO A 21 19.37 -4.30 9.85
C PRO A 21 18.99 -3.46 11.08
N TYR A 22 19.97 -2.91 11.79
CA TYR A 22 19.80 -2.06 12.98
C TYR A 22 20.10 -0.58 12.73
N SER A 23 20.48 -0.20 11.50
CA SER A 23 20.69 1.20 11.15
C SER A 23 19.43 2.05 11.35
N LEU A 24 19.60 3.35 11.59
CA LEU A 24 18.48 4.29 11.70
C LEU A 24 17.55 4.19 10.48
N MET A 25 18.11 4.06 9.28
CA MET A 25 17.35 3.89 8.03
C MET A 25 16.51 2.60 8.04
N ALA A 26 17.07 1.48 8.48
CA ALA A 26 16.33 0.22 8.59
C ALA A 26 15.22 0.28 9.65
N GLN A 27 15.45 0.97 10.77
CA GLN A 27 14.43 1.20 11.78
C GLN A 27 13.30 2.09 11.25
N GLN A 28 13.63 3.17 10.53
CA GLN A 28 12.67 4.03 9.86
C GLN A 28 11.81 3.25 8.85
N HIS A 29 12.42 2.40 8.02
CA HIS A 29 11.67 1.56 7.06
C HIS A 29 10.71 0.59 7.77
N LYS A 30 11.14 -0.03 8.87
CA LYS A 30 10.28 -0.90 9.69
C LYS A 30 9.11 -0.12 10.30
N ALA A 31 9.36 1.09 10.80
CA ALA A 31 8.33 1.95 11.37
C ALA A 31 7.29 2.37 10.31
N ILE A 32 7.73 2.78 9.12
CA ILE A 32 6.85 3.07 7.98
C ILE A 32 5.93 1.88 7.69
N ASN A 33 6.48 0.68 7.56
CA ASN A 33 5.68 -0.51 7.23
C ASN A 33 4.71 -0.91 8.36
N ARG A 34 5.04 -0.64 9.63
CA ARG A 34 4.10 -0.83 10.76
C ARG A 34 2.92 0.12 10.68
N VAL A 35 3.16 1.40 10.39
CA VAL A 35 2.10 2.39 10.19
C VAL A 35 1.24 2.00 9.00
N LEU A 36 1.82 1.63 7.86
CA LEU A 36 1.06 1.23 6.68
C LEU A 36 0.20 -0.02 6.89
N ALA A 37 0.57 -0.90 7.83
CA ALA A 37 -0.20 -2.09 8.17
C ALA A 37 -1.44 -1.79 9.02
N SER A 38 -1.46 -0.67 9.77
CA SER A 38 -2.63 -0.25 10.55
C SER A 38 -3.62 0.62 9.77
N LEU A 39 -3.24 1.09 8.58
CA LEU A 39 -4.08 1.92 7.72
C LEU A 39 -4.96 1.08 6.79
N ASP A 40 -6.13 1.63 6.46
CA ASP A 40 -6.98 1.11 5.40
C ASP A 40 -6.38 1.37 4.00
N GLU A 41 -6.94 0.76 2.96
CA GLU A 41 -6.36 0.82 1.61
C GLU A 41 -6.23 2.26 1.08
N LYS A 42 -7.21 3.12 1.41
CA LYS A 42 -7.23 4.52 1.00
C LYS A 42 -6.16 5.34 1.71
N ASN A 43 -6.09 5.28 3.04
CA ASN A 43 -5.10 6.05 3.79
C ASN A 43 -3.68 5.50 3.59
N ARG A 44 -3.51 4.19 3.42
CA ARG A 44 -2.23 3.59 3.06
C ARG A 44 -1.68 4.15 1.75
N ARG A 45 -2.52 4.22 0.71
CA ARG A 45 -2.15 4.81 -0.58
C ARG A 45 -1.75 6.27 -0.44
N ARG A 46 -2.57 7.07 0.26
CA ARG A 46 -2.29 8.49 0.50
C ARG A 46 -1.00 8.70 1.30
N CYS A 47 -0.78 7.91 2.35
CA CYS A 47 0.42 7.98 3.18
C CYS A 47 1.70 7.77 2.35
N VAL A 48 1.74 6.75 1.47
CA VAL A 48 2.92 6.55 0.62
C VAL A 48 3.02 7.59 -0.49
N GLY A 49 1.90 8.15 -0.95
CA GLY A 49 1.88 9.34 -1.79
C GLY A 49 2.58 10.54 -1.11
N LEU A 50 2.29 10.78 0.17
CA LEU A 50 2.90 11.84 0.97
C LEU A 50 4.41 11.61 1.12
N LEU A 51 4.83 10.38 1.42
CA LEU A 51 6.25 10.03 1.47
C LEU A 51 6.95 10.27 0.12
N ALA A 52 6.28 9.98 -1.01
CA ALA A 52 6.84 10.23 -2.34
C ALA A 52 6.99 11.71 -2.67
N ILE A 53 6.10 12.57 -2.14
CA ILE A 53 6.24 14.03 -2.25
C ILE A 53 7.43 14.49 -1.40
N GLN A 54 7.50 14.04 -0.14
CA GLN A 54 8.55 14.44 0.80
C GLN A 54 9.95 13.99 0.36
N TRP A 55 10.09 12.78 -0.19
CA TRP A 55 11.37 12.22 -0.64
C TRP A 55 11.66 12.52 -2.12
N GLY A 56 10.74 13.19 -2.82
CA GLY A 56 10.84 13.56 -4.23
C GLY A 56 10.53 12.43 -5.22
N SER A 57 10.29 12.79 -6.48
CA SER A 57 9.78 11.87 -7.53
C SER A 57 10.68 10.66 -7.81
N ARG A 58 11.99 10.75 -7.58
CA ARG A 58 12.93 9.63 -7.78
C ARG A 58 12.77 8.54 -6.71
N SER A 59 12.11 8.84 -5.60
CA SER A 59 11.90 7.92 -4.47
C SER A 59 10.86 6.84 -4.74
N ILE A 60 10.03 6.96 -5.78
CA ILE A 60 8.90 6.04 -6.02
C ILE A 60 9.36 4.58 -6.18
N SER A 61 10.45 4.35 -6.92
CA SER A 61 11.05 3.01 -7.06
C SER A 61 11.60 2.47 -5.74
N LEU A 62 12.14 3.35 -4.90
CA LEU A 62 12.66 3.00 -3.58
C LEU A 62 11.50 2.69 -2.61
N LEU A 63 10.49 3.54 -2.54
CA LEU A 63 9.30 3.36 -1.73
C LEU A 63 8.54 2.08 -2.08
N SER A 64 8.46 1.74 -3.37
CA SER A 64 7.90 0.46 -3.81
C SER A 64 8.65 -0.74 -3.20
N ARG A 65 9.99 -0.72 -3.18
CA ARG A 65 10.80 -1.76 -2.53
C ARG A 65 10.66 -1.75 -1.01
N ILE A 66 10.58 -0.57 -0.40
CA ILE A 66 10.48 -0.40 1.06
C ILE A 66 9.14 -0.90 1.57
N THR A 67 8.04 -0.57 0.89
CA THR A 67 6.66 -0.77 1.36
C THR A 67 5.96 -1.97 0.75
N GLY A 68 6.49 -2.51 -0.36
CA GLY A 68 5.85 -3.58 -1.12
C GLY A 68 4.66 -3.11 -1.96
N LEU A 69 4.41 -1.79 -2.02
CA LEU A 69 3.38 -1.21 -2.87
C LEU A 69 3.80 -1.17 -4.33
N SER A 70 2.82 -1.31 -5.22
CA SER A 70 3.03 -1.06 -6.64
C SER A 70 3.31 0.43 -6.90
N ARG A 71 4.14 0.73 -7.91
CA ARG A 71 4.42 2.11 -8.31
C ARG A 71 3.14 2.86 -8.69
N THR A 72 2.20 2.20 -9.34
CA THR A 72 0.91 2.79 -9.73
C THR A 72 0.08 3.19 -8.51
N THR A 73 0.07 2.40 -7.43
CA THR A 73 -0.54 2.77 -6.14
C THR A 73 0.08 4.05 -5.59
N ILE A 74 1.42 4.15 -5.59
CA ILE A 74 2.16 5.31 -5.07
C ILE A 74 1.86 6.56 -5.90
N HIS A 75 1.92 6.46 -7.23
CA HIS A 75 1.57 7.55 -8.14
C HIS A 75 0.14 8.04 -7.93
N ARG A 76 -0.81 7.11 -7.77
CA ARG A 76 -2.21 7.47 -7.50
C ARG A 76 -2.35 8.18 -6.16
N GLY A 77 -1.67 7.72 -5.12
CA GLY A 77 -1.67 8.39 -3.81
C GLY A 77 -1.09 9.80 -3.87
N LYS A 78 0.03 9.98 -4.58
CA LYS A 78 0.65 11.29 -4.83
C LYS A 78 -0.32 12.22 -5.59
N HIS A 79 -0.89 11.75 -6.69
CA HIS A 79 -1.84 12.52 -7.49
C HIS A 79 -3.07 12.96 -6.68
N GLU A 80 -3.61 12.08 -5.84
CA GLU A 80 -4.74 12.37 -4.94
C GLU A 80 -4.42 13.42 -3.84
N LEU A 81 -3.14 13.65 -3.54
CA LEU A 81 -2.69 14.68 -2.61
C LEU A 81 -2.40 16.00 -3.32
N GLU A 82 -1.79 15.95 -4.51
CA GLU A 82 -1.50 17.14 -5.32
C GLU A 82 -2.78 17.76 -5.91
N HIS A 83 -3.81 16.95 -6.16
CA HIS A 83 -5.06 17.38 -6.76
C HIS A 83 -6.25 16.97 -5.86
N PRO A 84 -6.46 17.64 -4.72
CA PRO A 84 -7.54 17.31 -3.78
C PRO A 84 -8.93 17.44 -4.41
N ASP A 85 -9.09 18.35 -5.38
CA ASP A 85 -10.32 18.60 -6.13
C ASP A 85 -10.54 17.62 -7.29
N ALA A 86 -9.52 16.83 -7.65
CA ALA A 86 -9.66 15.74 -8.62
C ALA A 86 -10.38 14.52 -8.02
N ARG A 87 -11.28 14.72 -7.05
CA ARG A 87 -12.18 13.68 -6.51
C ARG A 87 -12.94 13.05 -7.68
N GLU A 88 -12.57 11.80 -7.96
CA GLU A 88 -13.38 10.77 -8.62
C GLU A 88 -14.09 11.16 -9.93
N ARG A 89 -13.44 11.88 -10.87
CA ARG A 89 -13.90 11.94 -12.27
C ARG A 89 -13.80 10.61 -13.05
N GLY A 90 -13.64 9.48 -12.36
CA GLY A 90 -13.46 8.17 -12.96
C GLY A 90 -14.08 7.08 -12.11
N ARG A 91 -15.36 6.78 -12.39
CA ARG A 91 -16.13 5.58 -12.01
C ARG A 91 -15.79 5.01 -10.63
N VAL A 92 -16.53 5.48 -9.62
CA VAL A 92 -16.90 4.63 -8.49
C VAL A 92 -17.51 3.36 -9.11
N ARG A 93 -16.87 2.20 -8.91
CA ARG A 93 -17.53 0.93 -9.22
C ARG A 93 -18.76 0.86 -8.32
N ALA A 94 -19.94 0.74 -8.92
CA ALA A 94 -21.13 0.36 -8.17
C ALA A 94 -20.84 -0.94 -7.40
N PRO A 95 -21.39 -1.10 -6.19
CA PRO A 95 -21.32 -2.38 -5.48
C PRO A 95 -21.82 -3.48 -6.43
N GLY A 96 -20.99 -4.49 -6.70
CA GLY A 96 -21.30 -5.62 -7.60
C GLY A 96 -20.52 -5.68 -8.93
N ALA A 97 -19.76 -4.65 -9.32
CA ALA A 97 -19.07 -4.61 -10.63
C ALA A 97 -17.63 -5.18 -10.64
N GLY A 98 -17.38 -6.27 -9.90
CA GLY A 98 -16.08 -6.95 -9.89
C GLY A 98 -16.24 -8.46 -10.14
N ARG A 99 -15.26 -9.07 -10.83
CA ARG A 99 -15.12 -10.54 -10.81
C ARG A 99 -14.91 -10.97 -9.36
N LEU A 100 -15.72 -11.92 -8.88
CA LEU A 100 -15.62 -12.43 -7.51
C LEU A 100 -14.18 -12.92 -7.23
N PRO A 101 -13.68 -12.76 -5.98
CA PRO A 101 -12.49 -13.45 -5.52
C PRO A 101 -12.64 -14.96 -5.79
N VAL A 102 -11.59 -15.61 -6.28
CA VAL A 102 -11.61 -17.03 -6.72
C VAL A 102 -12.09 -17.97 -5.61
N GLU A 103 -11.89 -17.59 -4.34
CA GLU A 103 -12.35 -18.31 -3.15
C GLU A 103 -13.87 -18.46 -3.07
N LYS A 104 -14.63 -17.55 -3.69
CA LYS A 104 -16.10 -17.58 -3.70
C LYS A 104 -16.69 -18.25 -4.95
N ASN A 105 -15.85 -18.65 -5.91
CA ASN A 105 -16.30 -19.19 -7.20
C ASN A 105 -16.19 -20.72 -7.29
N ASN A 106 -15.78 -21.41 -6.21
CA ASN A 106 -15.74 -22.87 -6.19
C ASN A 106 -16.32 -23.42 -4.86
N PRO A 107 -17.65 -23.63 -4.79
CA PRO A 107 -18.28 -24.21 -3.61
C PRO A 107 -17.88 -25.69 -3.35
N ALA A 108 -17.03 -26.29 -4.19
CA ALA A 108 -16.55 -27.67 -3.99
C ALA A 108 -15.45 -27.82 -2.90
N LEU A 109 -14.91 -26.72 -2.34
CA LEU A 109 -13.88 -26.79 -1.29
C LEU A 109 -14.42 -26.60 0.14
N LEU A 110 -15.74 -26.57 0.32
CA LEU A 110 -16.40 -26.31 1.61
C LEU A 110 -17.10 -27.56 2.20
N ARG A 111 -16.55 -28.76 2.00
CA ARG A 111 -16.98 -29.97 2.72
C ARG A 111 -15.79 -30.89 3.06
N ARG A 112 -15.41 -30.89 4.34
CA ARG A 112 -15.19 -32.13 5.11
C ARG A 112 -16.42 -32.34 5.96
#